data_AF-A0A820IIS2-F1
#
_entry.id   AF-A0A820IIS2-F1
#
_cell.length_a   1.000
_cell.length_b   1.000
_cell.length_c   1.000
_cell.angle_alpha   90.00
_cell.angle_beta   90.00
_cell.angle_gamma   90.00
#
_symmetry.space_group_name_H-M   'P 1'
#
loop_
_entity.id
_entity.type
_entity.pdbx_description
1 polymer ?
#
loop_
_entity_poly.entity_id
_entity_poly.type
_entity_poly.pdbx_seq_one_letter_code
_entity_poly.pdbx_strand_id
1 'polypeptide(L)'
;MRYQLPTRLQAAILDWAGTVVNFEEARGPMGIGKQDHIRTLCNQTAIAERFHHRFGRLPNDTDVNEIYKEFMSLQVAKVGEYSALILGALDAIAKLRQAGLKIGSTSGYPKEVMEKLAQQAAAIGYTPDCIIATDEVPKGRPSPAQALANVIALRIDNVAACIKVDDTVPGILEGLSAGMWTVALRFSSNLLGLTWNEYSALSSDRLSVEHERIDKLFAPSKPHYIIDTIVDLPSIITDINTRLMRDPNAPKRYRTAYILFSVEKRDEIKNENPGLLSKEIIAELGAQWKAADVATKQRFQKLSDTEKVKYEEKNGRLQK
;
A
#
# COMPACT_ATOMS: atom_id res chain seq x y z
N MET A 1 -14.33 -6.01 41.25
CA MET A 1 -15.71 -6.07 40.70
C MET A 1 -16.09 -7.54 40.55
N ARG A 2 -17.21 -7.99 41.13
CA ARG A 2 -17.74 -9.34 40.85
C ARG A 2 -18.32 -9.32 39.43
N TYR A 3 -17.52 -9.73 38.45
CA TYR A 3 -17.98 -9.88 37.06
C TYR A 3 -18.93 -11.08 37.00
N GLN A 4 -20.22 -10.82 36.76
CA GLN A 4 -21.18 -11.88 36.44
C GLN A 4 -21.11 -12.18 34.95
N LEU A 5 -20.99 -13.46 34.60
CA LEU A 5 -20.95 -13.91 33.21
C LEU A 5 -22.24 -13.50 32.49
N PRO A 6 -22.18 -12.68 31.44
CA PRO A 6 -23.37 -12.23 30.74
C PRO A 6 -24.07 -13.36 29.97
N THR A 7 -25.39 -13.27 29.88
CA THR A 7 -26.29 -14.22 29.20
C THR A 7 -26.83 -13.71 27.85
N ARG A 8 -26.45 -12.49 27.43
CA ARG A 8 -26.81 -11.86 26.14
C ARG A 8 -25.63 -11.07 25.54
N LEU A 9 -25.68 -10.86 24.22
CA LEU A 9 -24.63 -10.28 23.38
C LEU A 9 -24.20 -8.84 23.77
N GLN A 10 -25.01 -8.10 24.53
CA GLN A 10 -24.74 -6.71 24.93
C GLN A 10 -23.44 -6.52 25.73
N ALA A 11 -23.04 -7.52 26.52
CA ALA A 11 -21.74 -7.49 27.21
C ALA A 11 -20.62 -8.16 26.38
N ALA A 12 -20.99 -8.91 25.33
CA ALA A 12 -20.05 -9.65 24.50
C ALA A 12 -19.24 -8.76 23.56
N ILE A 13 -19.51 -7.46 23.40
CA ILE A 13 -18.65 -6.56 22.61
C ILE A 13 -17.43 -6.09 23.40
N LEU A 14 -17.59 -5.90 24.72
CA LEU A 14 -16.45 -5.72 25.62
C LEU A 14 -15.70 -7.04 25.84
N ASP A 15 -16.39 -8.19 25.76
CA ASP A 15 -15.81 -9.54 25.85
C ASP A 15 -15.23 -10.05 24.50
N TRP A 16 -15.70 -9.55 23.35
CA TRP A 16 -15.14 -9.81 22.03
C TRP A 16 -13.74 -9.25 21.91
N ALA A 17 -13.41 -8.19 22.66
CA ALA A 17 -12.05 -7.64 22.71
C ALA A 17 -11.14 -8.31 23.76
N GLY A 18 -11.65 -9.29 24.53
CA GLY A 18 -10.93 -9.83 25.69
C GLY A 18 -10.98 -11.35 25.90
N THR A 19 -11.97 -12.07 25.37
CA THR A 19 -12.12 -13.53 25.59
C THR A 19 -12.51 -14.32 24.34
N VAL A 20 -13.25 -13.73 23.38
CA VAL A 20 -13.68 -14.41 22.14
C VAL A 20 -12.85 -13.99 20.92
N VAL A 21 -12.34 -12.77 20.86
CA VAL A 21 -11.39 -12.30 19.83
C VAL A 21 -10.27 -11.53 20.54
N ASN A 22 -9.03 -11.68 20.10
CA ASN A 22 -7.91 -10.89 20.60
C ASN A 22 -7.59 -9.72 19.64
N PHE A 23 -6.72 -8.79 20.08
CA PHE A 23 -6.39 -7.62 19.27
C PHE A 23 -5.73 -7.94 17.93
N GLU A 24 -4.93 -9.01 17.85
CA GLU A 24 -4.27 -9.43 16.61
C GLU A 24 -5.30 -9.97 15.61
N GLU A 25 -6.20 -10.85 16.06
CA GLU A 25 -7.30 -11.39 15.26
C GLU A 25 -8.22 -10.27 14.77
N ALA A 26 -8.59 -9.32 15.65
CA ALA A 26 -9.43 -8.17 15.31
C ALA A 26 -8.77 -7.23 14.28
N ARG A 27 -7.44 -7.18 14.21
CA ARG A 27 -6.71 -6.40 13.20
C ARG A 27 -6.59 -7.12 11.85
N GLY A 28 -6.82 -8.43 11.80
CA GLY A 28 -6.67 -9.25 10.58
C GLY A 28 -7.48 -8.75 9.39
N PRO A 29 -8.82 -8.62 9.50
CA PRO A 29 -9.66 -8.11 8.42
C PRO A 29 -9.79 -6.58 8.42
N MET A 30 -8.80 -5.84 8.95
CA MET A 30 -8.88 -4.38 8.95
C MET A 30 -8.92 -3.81 7.53
N GLY A 31 -9.71 -2.75 7.36
CA GLY A 31 -9.83 -2.01 6.10
C GLY A 31 -11.12 -2.30 5.32
N ILE A 32 -11.74 -3.47 5.48
CA ILE A 32 -13.04 -3.79 4.85
C ILE A 32 -14.21 -3.15 5.63
N GLY A 33 -15.42 -3.21 5.05
CA GLY A 33 -16.65 -2.70 5.68
C GLY A 33 -16.91 -3.35 7.03
N LYS A 34 -17.46 -2.62 7.99
CA LYS A 34 -17.57 -3.10 9.39
C LYS A 34 -18.42 -4.35 9.58
N GLN A 35 -19.52 -4.49 8.84
CA GLN A 35 -20.34 -5.70 8.89
C GLN A 35 -19.59 -6.90 8.30
N ASP A 36 -18.89 -6.71 7.17
CA ASP A 36 -18.04 -7.74 6.56
C ASP A 36 -16.89 -8.14 7.48
N HIS A 37 -16.28 -7.16 8.17
CA HIS A 37 -15.24 -7.40 9.16
C HIS A 37 -15.73 -8.31 10.29
N ILE A 38 -16.88 -7.99 10.89
CA ILE A 38 -17.49 -8.81 11.96
C ILE A 38 -17.79 -10.22 11.43
N ARG A 39 -18.38 -10.33 10.24
CA ARG A 39 -18.67 -11.61 9.58
C ARG A 39 -17.41 -12.43 9.33
N THR A 40 -16.34 -11.81 8.84
CA THR A 40 -15.05 -12.49 8.62
C THR A 40 -14.49 -13.06 9.92
N LEU A 41 -14.55 -12.30 11.02
CA LEU A 41 -14.14 -12.79 12.34
C LEU A 41 -15.02 -13.95 12.81
N CYS A 42 -16.35 -13.83 12.72
CA CYS A 42 -17.29 -14.90 13.08
C CYS A 42 -17.05 -16.20 12.30
N ASN A 43 -16.53 -16.12 11.08
CA ASN A 43 -16.25 -17.28 10.22
C ASN A 43 -14.86 -17.90 10.46
N GLN A 44 -13.99 -17.31 11.29
CA GLN A 44 -12.73 -17.94 11.65
C GLN A 44 -12.99 -19.10 12.61
N THR A 45 -12.45 -20.28 12.31
CA THR A 45 -12.68 -21.52 13.08
C THR A 45 -12.47 -21.33 14.58
N ALA A 46 -11.34 -20.73 14.98
CA ALA A 46 -11.00 -20.51 16.38
C ALA A 46 -12.00 -19.57 17.10
N ILE A 47 -12.45 -18.50 16.44
CA ILE A 47 -13.44 -17.57 16.98
C ILE A 47 -14.81 -18.25 17.08
N ALA A 48 -15.21 -18.98 16.04
CA ALA A 48 -16.46 -19.70 15.98
C ALA A 48 -16.55 -20.79 17.07
N GLU A 49 -15.45 -21.50 17.33
CA GLU A 49 -15.34 -22.48 18.42
C GLU A 49 -15.45 -21.83 19.80
N ARG A 50 -14.75 -20.71 20.04
CA ARG A 50 -14.87 -19.95 21.29
C ARG A 50 -16.30 -19.42 21.50
N PHE A 51 -16.93 -18.96 20.43
CA PHE A 51 -18.34 -18.55 20.44
C PHE A 51 -19.25 -19.74 20.76
N HIS A 52 -19.03 -20.90 20.14
CA HIS A 52 -19.81 -22.12 20.41
C HIS A 52 -19.66 -22.59 21.84
N HIS A 53 -18.44 -22.65 22.37
CA HIS A 53 -18.19 -23.01 23.77
C HIS A 53 -18.92 -22.07 24.75
N ARG A 54 -19.09 -20.80 24.38
CA ARG A 54 -19.75 -19.79 25.21
C ARG A 54 -21.27 -19.80 25.12
N PHE A 55 -21.81 -19.96 23.92
CA PHE A 55 -23.25 -19.75 23.62
C PHE A 55 -23.99 -21.02 23.21
N GLY A 56 -23.30 -22.17 23.13
CA GLY A 56 -23.87 -23.47 22.79
C GLY A 56 -24.24 -23.63 21.30
N ARG A 57 -23.91 -22.66 20.45
CA ARG A 57 -24.18 -22.67 19.00
C ARG A 57 -23.15 -21.84 18.24
N LEU A 58 -23.00 -22.07 16.94
CA LEU A 58 -22.15 -21.23 16.08
C LEU A 58 -22.77 -19.83 15.86
N PRO A 59 -21.96 -18.82 15.52
CA PRO A 59 -22.45 -17.52 15.09
C PRO A 59 -23.34 -17.61 13.85
N ASN A 60 -24.34 -16.75 13.74
CA ASN A 60 -25.21 -16.62 12.57
C ASN A 60 -25.40 -15.14 12.18
N ASP A 61 -26.19 -14.88 11.15
CA ASP A 61 -26.44 -13.53 10.64
C ASP A 61 -27.11 -12.60 11.67
N THR A 62 -27.95 -13.13 12.55
CA THR A 62 -28.55 -12.35 13.63
C THR A 62 -27.47 -11.86 14.60
N ASP A 63 -26.51 -12.71 14.96
CA ASP A 63 -25.39 -12.30 15.82
C ASP A 63 -24.54 -11.22 15.16
N VAL A 64 -24.20 -11.38 13.87
CA VAL A 64 -23.41 -10.40 13.12
C VAL A 64 -24.11 -9.03 13.14
N ASN A 65 -25.43 -9.01 12.94
CA ASN A 65 -26.23 -7.79 12.91
C ASN A 65 -26.34 -7.14 14.30
N GLU A 66 -26.54 -7.93 15.36
CA GLU A 66 -26.60 -7.44 16.73
C GLU A 66 -25.23 -6.87 17.18
N ILE A 67 -24.13 -7.58 16.88
CA ILE A 67 -22.76 -7.12 17.14
C ILE A 67 -22.52 -5.81 16.39
N TYR A 68 -22.88 -5.74 15.11
CA TYR A 68 -22.71 -4.56 14.28
C TYR A 68 -23.42 -3.34 14.87
N LYS A 69 -24.70 -3.48 15.24
CA LYS A 69 -25.51 -2.37 15.78
C LYS A 69 -24.90 -1.76 17.05
N GLU A 70 -24.54 -2.62 17.99
CA GLU A 70 -23.97 -2.19 19.27
C GLU A 70 -22.52 -1.67 19.08
N PHE A 71 -21.72 -2.29 18.20
CA PHE A 71 -20.38 -1.83 17.86
C PHE A 71 -20.40 -0.45 17.20
N MET A 72 -21.36 -0.16 16.31
CA MET A 72 -21.51 1.16 15.70
C MET A 72 -21.82 2.25 16.73
N SER A 73 -22.70 1.96 17.70
CA SER A 73 -23.03 2.91 18.76
C SER A 73 -21.79 3.29 19.58
N LEU A 74 -20.98 2.29 19.97
CA LEU A 74 -19.72 2.51 20.69
C LEU A 74 -18.66 3.19 19.83
N GLN A 75 -18.59 2.83 18.55
CA GLN A 75 -17.63 3.43 17.62
C GLN A 75 -17.94 4.90 17.40
N VAL A 76 -19.19 5.29 17.12
CA VAL A 76 -19.57 6.70 16.99
C VAL A 76 -19.23 7.48 18.26
N ALA A 77 -19.41 6.90 19.44
CA ALA A 77 -19.05 7.54 20.71
C ALA A 77 -17.53 7.79 20.84
N LYS A 78 -16.70 6.80 20.45
CA LYS A 78 -15.25 6.82 20.69
C LYS A 78 -14.39 7.27 19.52
N VAL A 79 -14.91 7.31 18.30
CA VAL A 79 -14.10 7.50 17.08
C VAL A 79 -13.30 8.81 17.12
N GLY A 80 -13.83 9.83 17.79
CA GLY A 80 -13.14 11.10 17.99
C GLY A 80 -11.94 11.03 18.93
N GLU A 81 -11.94 10.15 19.91
CA GLU A 81 -10.82 9.97 20.84
C GLU A 81 -9.56 9.45 20.12
N TYR A 82 -9.76 8.75 19.00
CA TYR A 82 -8.70 8.16 18.18
C TYR A 82 -8.54 8.84 16.81
N SER A 83 -8.94 10.12 16.70
CA SER A 83 -8.93 10.89 15.46
C SER A 83 -7.72 11.82 15.28
N ALA A 84 -6.74 11.73 16.18
CA ALA A 84 -5.52 12.54 16.09
C ALA A 84 -4.80 12.31 14.76
N LEU A 85 -4.32 13.40 14.16
CA LEU A 85 -3.58 13.33 12.91
C LEU A 85 -2.24 12.63 13.11
N ILE A 86 -1.85 11.85 12.10
CA ILE A 86 -0.49 11.32 11.99
C ILE A 86 0.47 12.51 11.88
N LEU A 87 1.58 12.45 12.60
CA LEU A 87 2.57 13.52 12.61
C LEU A 87 3.10 13.80 11.20
N GLY A 88 3.16 15.08 10.82
CA GLY A 88 3.59 15.53 9.50
C GLY A 88 2.57 15.30 8.36
N ALA A 89 1.39 14.74 8.65
CA ALA A 89 0.35 14.53 7.64
C ALA A 89 -0.13 15.85 7.01
N LEU A 90 -0.37 16.89 7.81
CA LEU A 90 -0.82 18.19 7.29
C LEU A 90 0.20 18.80 6.34
N ASP A 91 1.49 18.76 6.68
CA ASP A 91 2.56 19.29 5.85
C ASP A 91 2.68 18.51 4.53
N ALA A 92 2.57 17.18 4.59
CA ALA A 92 2.56 16.34 3.40
C ALA A 92 1.38 16.71 2.49
N ILE A 93 0.16 16.75 3.03
CA ILE A 93 -1.06 17.10 2.29
C ILE A 93 -0.99 18.52 1.72
N ALA A 94 -0.45 19.48 2.47
CA ALA A 94 -0.25 20.84 2.00
C ALA A 94 0.68 20.89 0.78
N LYS A 95 1.80 20.14 0.80
CA LYS A 95 2.70 20.01 -0.35
C LYS A 95 2.01 19.37 -1.56
N LEU A 96 1.17 18.36 -1.35
CA LEU A 96 0.39 17.74 -2.43
C LEU A 96 -0.60 18.74 -3.06
N ARG A 97 -1.30 19.50 -2.23
CA ARG A 97 -2.23 20.55 -2.71
C ARG A 97 -1.50 21.66 -3.45
N GLN A 98 -0.34 22.10 -2.97
CA GLN A 98 0.51 23.08 -3.66
C GLN A 98 0.97 22.58 -5.04
N ALA A 99 1.19 21.27 -5.19
CA ALA A 99 1.48 20.63 -6.46
C ALA A 99 0.24 20.42 -7.36
N GLY A 100 -0.94 20.91 -6.95
CA GLY A 100 -2.18 20.87 -7.72
C GLY A 100 -2.96 19.54 -7.61
N LEU A 101 -2.59 18.65 -6.67
CA LEU A 101 -3.32 17.40 -6.48
C LEU A 101 -4.63 17.64 -5.71
N LYS A 102 -5.70 16.97 -6.17
CA LYS A 102 -6.96 16.81 -5.41
C LYS A 102 -6.81 15.67 -4.41
N ILE A 103 -7.46 15.80 -3.26
CA ILE A 103 -7.37 14.85 -2.14
C ILE A 103 -8.73 14.16 -1.94
N GLY A 104 -8.82 12.89 -2.33
CA GLY A 104 -9.97 12.03 -2.02
C GLY A 104 -9.71 11.11 -0.83
N SER A 105 -10.76 10.60 -0.21
CA SER A 105 -10.67 9.63 0.88
C SER A 105 -11.66 8.47 0.70
N THR A 106 -11.21 7.26 1.02
CA THR A 106 -12.04 6.06 1.12
C THR A 106 -11.94 5.48 2.53
N SER A 107 -13.03 4.93 3.06
CA SER A 107 -13.05 4.38 4.42
C SER A 107 -13.93 3.16 4.53
N GLY A 108 -13.50 2.18 5.34
CA GLY A 108 -14.34 1.06 5.75
C GLY A 108 -15.41 1.44 6.79
N TYR A 109 -15.39 2.69 7.29
CA TYR A 109 -16.47 3.22 8.13
C TYR A 109 -17.71 3.58 7.28
N PRO A 110 -18.92 3.43 7.86
CA PRO A 110 -20.14 3.93 7.23
C PRO A 110 -20.20 5.46 7.25
N LYS A 111 -21.07 6.04 6.42
CA LYS A 111 -21.20 7.47 6.19
C LYS A 111 -21.41 8.25 7.48
N GLU A 112 -22.31 7.79 8.34
CA GLU A 112 -22.62 8.43 9.62
C GLU A 112 -21.37 8.60 10.51
N VAL A 113 -20.50 7.58 10.56
CA VAL A 113 -19.24 7.64 11.31
C VAL A 113 -18.26 8.60 10.63
N MET A 114 -18.18 8.56 9.29
CA MET A 114 -17.28 9.42 8.52
C MET A 114 -17.67 10.90 8.59
N GLU A 115 -18.95 11.25 8.66
CA GLU A 115 -19.41 12.63 8.81
C GLU A 115 -18.94 13.24 10.13
N LYS A 116 -19.05 12.49 11.24
CA LYS A 116 -18.54 12.93 12.54
C LYS A 116 -17.02 13.07 12.55
N LEU A 117 -16.32 12.09 11.98
CA LEU A 117 -14.87 12.13 11.84
C LEU A 117 -14.39 13.31 10.98
N ALA A 118 -15.07 13.59 9.87
CA ALA A 118 -14.73 14.69 8.98
C ALA A 118 -14.83 16.04 9.68
N GLN A 119 -15.87 16.25 10.52
CA GLN A 119 -16.00 17.46 11.32
C GLN A 119 -14.84 17.63 12.31
N GLN A 120 -14.45 16.55 12.99
CA GLN A 120 -13.34 16.57 13.95
C GLN A 120 -12.00 16.80 13.26
N ALA A 121 -11.76 16.12 12.14
CA ALA A 121 -10.54 16.28 11.35
C ALA A 121 -10.41 17.70 10.78
N ALA A 122 -11.53 18.30 10.33
CA ALA A 122 -11.56 19.68 9.86
C ALA A 122 -11.20 20.68 10.97
N ALA A 123 -11.69 20.45 12.20
CA ALA A 123 -11.36 21.28 13.36
C ALA A 123 -9.85 21.27 13.71
N ILE A 124 -9.12 20.23 13.31
CA ILE A 124 -7.67 20.10 13.47
C ILE A 124 -6.89 20.31 12.16
N GLY A 125 -7.53 20.88 11.14
CA GLY A 125 -6.87 21.38 9.92
C GLY A 125 -6.80 20.39 8.74
N TYR A 126 -7.44 19.23 8.81
CA TYR A 126 -7.49 18.27 7.71
C TYR A 126 -8.87 18.23 7.06
N THR A 127 -8.93 18.52 5.75
CA THR A 127 -10.16 18.40 4.97
C THR A 127 -9.83 17.85 3.58
N PRO A 128 -10.28 16.63 3.24
CA PRO A 128 -10.22 16.13 1.87
C PRO A 128 -11.30 16.80 1.01
N ASP A 129 -11.09 16.80 -0.31
CA ASP A 129 -12.03 17.35 -1.30
C ASP A 129 -13.25 16.45 -1.51
N CYS A 130 -13.10 15.14 -1.25
CA CYS A 130 -14.16 14.15 -1.32
C CYS A 130 -13.92 13.02 -0.31
N ILE A 131 -15.00 12.49 0.28
CA ILE A 131 -14.98 11.34 1.17
C ILE A 131 -16.04 10.37 0.65
N ILE A 132 -15.66 9.10 0.49
CA ILE A 132 -16.58 8.02 0.13
C ILE A 132 -16.51 6.92 1.20
N ALA A 133 -17.59 6.77 1.95
CA ALA A 133 -17.75 5.73 2.96
C ALA A 133 -18.13 4.37 2.36
N THR A 134 -18.07 3.30 3.17
CA THR A 134 -18.25 1.92 2.68
C THR A 134 -19.67 1.61 2.22
N ASP A 135 -20.67 2.28 2.78
CA ASP A 135 -22.11 2.11 2.55
C ASP A 135 -22.65 3.06 1.47
N GLU A 136 -21.80 3.92 0.90
CA GLU A 136 -22.13 4.79 -0.23
C GLU A 136 -21.90 4.10 -1.59
N VAL A 137 -21.38 2.87 -1.58
CA VAL A 137 -21.11 2.09 -2.79
C VAL A 137 -21.65 0.66 -2.68
N PRO A 138 -21.89 -0.04 -3.80
CA PRO A 138 -22.44 -1.40 -3.78
C PRO A 138 -21.53 -2.44 -3.13
N LYS A 139 -20.20 -2.22 -3.16
CA LYS A 139 -19.21 -3.14 -2.59
C LYS A 139 -17.98 -2.35 -2.13
N GLY A 140 -17.70 -2.39 -0.83
CA GLY A 140 -16.49 -1.80 -0.24
C GLY A 140 -15.22 -2.60 -0.55
N ARG A 141 -14.10 -2.17 0.02
CA ARG A 141 -12.78 -2.82 -0.14
C ARG A 141 -12.85 -4.35 0.02
N PRO A 142 -12.11 -5.13 -0.79
CA PRO A 142 -11.08 -4.72 -1.76
C PRO A 142 -11.63 -4.32 -3.14
N SER A 143 -12.95 -4.18 -3.29
CA SER A 143 -13.56 -3.63 -4.52
C SER A 143 -13.00 -2.24 -4.83
N PRO A 144 -12.87 -1.85 -6.12
CA PRO A 144 -12.42 -0.52 -6.50
C PRO A 144 -13.49 0.58 -6.33
N ALA A 145 -14.71 0.23 -5.90
CA ALA A 145 -15.88 1.11 -6.03
C ALA A 145 -15.73 2.44 -5.28
N GLN A 146 -15.17 2.47 -4.06
CA GLN A 146 -15.02 3.74 -3.32
C GLN A 146 -13.94 4.63 -3.95
N ALA A 147 -12.84 4.03 -4.43
CA ALA A 147 -11.80 4.75 -5.15
C ALA A 147 -12.33 5.33 -6.48
N LEU A 148 -13.10 4.57 -7.26
CA LEU A 148 -13.70 5.04 -8.50
C LEU A 148 -14.81 6.08 -8.27
N ALA A 149 -15.57 5.97 -7.17
CA ALA A 149 -16.52 7.01 -6.78
C ALA A 149 -15.81 8.35 -6.49
N ASN A 150 -14.62 8.33 -5.86
CA ASN A 150 -13.79 9.53 -5.70
C ASN A 150 -13.36 10.11 -7.07
N VAL A 151 -12.91 9.27 -8.01
CA VAL A 151 -12.53 9.72 -9.37
C VAL A 151 -13.67 10.49 -10.03
N ILE A 152 -14.89 9.94 -9.97
CA ILE A 152 -16.09 10.56 -10.54
C ILE A 152 -16.40 11.88 -9.83
N ALA A 153 -16.47 11.86 -8.50
CA ALA A 153 -16.82 13.04 -7.69
C ALA A 153 -15.80 14.18 -7.87
N LEU A 154 -14.52 13.85 -7.95
CA LEU A 154 -13.42 14.81 -8.16
C LEU A 154 -13.22 15.18 -9.63
N ARG A 155 -13.95 14.58 -10.57
CA ARG A 155 -13.85 14.82 -12.01
C ARG A 155 -12.41 14.63 -12.51
N ILE A 156 -11.86 13.44 -12.26
CA ILE A 156 -10.53 13.06 -12.75
C ILE A 156 -10.68 12.20 -14.01
N ASP A 157 -10.03 12.61 -15.11
CA ASP A 157 -10.18 11.94 -16.42
C ASP A 157 -9.24 10.74 -16.59
N ASN A 158 -8.11 10.71 -15.85
CA ASN A 158 -7.09 9.68 -16.00
C ASN A 158 -6.87 8.92 -14.69
N VAL A 159 -7.50 7.75 -14.57
CA VAL A 159 -7.37 6.87 -13.39
C VAL A 159 -5.94 6.38 -13.18
N ALA A 160 -5.18 6.15 -14.26
CA ALA A 160 -3.79 5.72 -14.18
C ALA A 160 -2.84 6.82 -13.63
N ALA A 161 -3.33 8.05 -13.49
CA ALA A 161 -2.64 9.14 -12.79
C ALA A 161 -3.08 9.31 -11.33
N CYS A 162 -4.10 8.54 -10.87
CA CYS A 162 -4.51 8.53 -9.47
C CYS A 162 -3.59 7.65 -8.63
N ILE A 163 -3.47 8.00 -7.34
CA ILE A 163 -2.60 7.32 -6.38
C ILE A 163 -3.44 6.95 -5.17
N LYS A 164 -3.55 5.65 -4.90
CA LYS A 164 -4.18 5.11 -3.70
C LYS A 164 -3.13 4.91 -2.63
N VAL A 165 -3.25 5.65 -1.54
CA VAL A 165 -2.46 5.46 -0.32
C VAL A 165 -3.32 4.69 0.67
N ASP A 166 -2.76 3.65 1.28
CA ASP A 166 -3.47 2.86 2.29
C ASP A 166 -2.49 2.13 3.21
N ASP A 167 -2.96 1.78 4.39
CA ASP A 167 -2.18 1.12 5.43
C ASP A 167 -2.63 -0.34 5.64
N THR A 168 -3.58 -0.81 4.81
CA THR A 168 -4.13 -2.16 4.85
C THR A 168 -4.04 -2.85 3.49
N VAL A 169 -3.89 -4.18 3.49
CA VAL A 169 -3.90 -4.98 2.25
C VAL A 169 -5.19 -4.79 1.44
N PRO A 170 -6.41 -4.82 2.01
CA PRO A 170 -7.64 -4.58 1.25
C PRO A 170 -7.68 -3.21 0.57
N GLY A 171 -7.14 -2.16 1.20
CA GLY A 171 -7.10 -0.83 0.61
C GLY A 171 -6.05 -0.68 -0.50
N ILE A 172 -4.92 -1.39 -0.41
CA ILE A 172 -3.97 -1.53 -1.53
C ILE A 172 -4.61 -2.26 -2.71
N LEU A 173 -5.33 -3.36 -2.44
CA LEU A 173 -6.05 -4.10 -3.48
C LEU A 173 -7.18 -3.29 -4.12
N GLU A 174 -7.85 -2.40 -3.36
CA GLU A 174 -8.81 -1.44 -3.91
C GLU A 174 -8.15 -0.54 -4.97
N GLY A 175 -6.98 0.04 -4.67
CA GLY A 175 -6.25 0.89 -5.61
C GLY A 175 -5.78 0.14 -6.86
N LEU A 176 -5.22 -1.05 -6.68
CA LEU A 176 -4.78 -1.91 -7.78
C LEU A 176 -5.95 -2.31 -8.69
N SER A 177 -7.08 -2.72 -8.08
CA SER A 177 -8.28 -3.11 -8.83
C SER A 177 -8.90 -1.93 -9.57
N ALA A 178 -8.67 -0.70 -9.11
CA ALA A 178 -9.11 0.52 -9.78
C ALA A 178 -8.18 0.94 -10.93
N GLY A 179 -6.99 0.35 -11.05
CA GLY A 179 -5.97 0.77 -12.03
C GLY A 179 -5.17 2.00 -11.61
N MET A 180 -5.06 2.25 -10.30
CA MET A 180 -4.29 3.35 -9.73
C MET A 180 -2.87 2.92 -9.36
N TRP A 181 -1.98 3.90 -9.20
CA TRP A 181 -0.75 3.69 -8.42
C TRP A 181 -1.10 3.38 -6.97
N THR A 182 -0.26 2.60 -6.29
CA THR A 182 -0.53 2.19 -4.90
C THR A 182 0.69 2.39 -4.02
N VAL A 183 0.48 3.01 -2.87
CA VAL A 183 1.51 3.32 -1.88
C VAL A 183 1.06 2.79 -0.53
N ALA A 184 1.78 1.80 -0.01
CA ALA A 184 1.51 1.25 1.31
C ALA A 184 2.26 2.03 2.40
N LEU A 185 1.58 2.29 3.52
CA LEU A 185 2.18 2.91 4.71
C LEU A 185 2.60 1.83 5.72
N ARG A 186 3.84 1.89 6.25
CA ARG A 186 4.33 0.94 7.26
C ARG A 186 4.05 1.37 8.69
N PHE A 187 4.57 2.50 9.12
CA PHE A 187 4.66 2.84 10.54
C PHE A 187 3.53 3.73 11.02
N SER A 188 2.93 4.52 10.13
CA SER A 188 1.64 5.13 10.39
C SER A 188 0.47 4.19 10.05
N SER A 189 0.60 2.89 10.33
CA SER A 189 -0.36 1.86 9.93
C SER A 189 -0.95 1.07 11.09
N ASN A 190 -2.11 0.46 10.83
CA ASN A 190 -2.69 -0.60 11.64
C ASN A 190 -1.73 -1.79 11.87
N LEU A 191 -0.84 -2.08 10.92
CA LEU A 191 0.06 -3.23 10.99
C LEU A 191 1.20 -3.04 11.99
N LEU A 192 1.68 -1.82 12.19
CA LEU A 192 2.59 -1.51 13.30
C LEU A 192 1.82 -1.46 14.61
N GLY A 193 0.69 -0.74 14.62
CA GLY A 193 -0.26 -0.76 15.73
C GLY A 193 0.27 -0.22 17.06
N LEU A 194 1.29 0.63 17.01
CA LEU A 194 1.91 1.33 18.13
C LEU A 194 1.45 2.80 18.19
N THR A 195 1.49 3.38 19.39
CA THR A 195 1.35 4.82 19.60
C THR A 195 2.62 5.58 19.17
N TRP A 196 2.51 6.90 19.02
CA TRP A 196 3.66 7.75 18.68
C TRP A 196 4.82 7.62 19.66
N ASN A 197 4.53 7.59 20.97
CA ASN A 197 5.56 7.49 22.00
C ASN A 197 6.26 6.13 21.95
N GLU A 198 5.52 5.05 21.73
CA GLU A 198 6.09 3.71 21.57
C GLU A 198 6.94 3.61 20.30
N TYR A 199 6.46 4.15 19.18
CA TYR A 199 7.20 4.21 17.92
C TYR A 199 8.51 5.00 18.07
N SER A 200 8.45 6.18 18.68
CA SER A 200 9.61 7.06 18.89
C SER A 200 10.65 6.44 19.83
N ALA A 201 10.25 5.51 20.69
CA ALA A 201 11.12 4.80 21.61
C ALA A 201 11.72 3.51 21.01
N LEU A 202 11.35 3.12 19.78
CA LEU A 202 11.91 1.93 19.15
C LEU A 202 13.40 2.11 18.85
N SER A 203 14.19 1.07 19.15
CA SER A 203 15.57 1.00 18.67
C SER A 203 15.62 0.77 17.16
N SER A 204 16.76 1.11 16.54
CA SER A 204 17.04 0.83 15.12
C SER A 204 16.85 -0.64 14.75
N ASP A 205 17.21 -1.54 15.65
CA ASP A 205 17.12 -2.98 15.43
C ASP A 205 15.65 -3.43 15.41
N ARG A 206 14.84 -2.89 16.34
CA ARG A 206 13.40 -3.16 16.35
C ARG A 206 12.70 -2.56 15.14
N LEU A 207 13.07 -1.36 14.71
CA LEU A 207 12.56 -0.77 13.47
C LEU A 207 12.85 -1.65 12.25
N SER A 208 14.06 -2.18 12.15
CA SER A 208 14.46 -3.08 11.05
C SER A 208 13.65 -4.38 11.04
N VAL A 209 13.40 -4.96 12.22
CA VAL A 209 12.53 -6.15 12.35
C VAL A 209 11.09 -5.86 11.94
N GLU A 210 10.53 -4.72 12.37
CA GLU A 210 9.17 -4.33 12.00
C GLU A 210 9.04 -3.98 10.51
N HIS A 211 10.08 -3.39 9.89
CA HIS A 211 10.17 -3.22 8.44
C HIS A 211 9.97 -4.54 7.71
N GLU A 212 10.80 -5.53 8.01
CA GLU A 212 10.75 -6.83 7.32
C GLU A 212 9.41 -7.54 7.54
N ARG A 213 8.86 -7.45 8.76
CA ARG A 213 7.58 -8.07 9.09
C ARG A 213 6.44 -7.44 8.30
N ILE A 214 6.36 -6.11 8.27
CA ILE A 214 5.29 -5.39 7.56
C ILE A 214 5.43 -5.55 6.04
N ASP A 215 6.66 -5.59 5.51
CA ASP A 215 6.90 -5.86 4.09
C ASP A 215 6.41 -7.24 3.66
N LYS A 216 6.63 -8.26 4.50
CA LYS A 216 6.08 -9.61 4.27
C LYS A 216 4.56 -9.63 4.26
N LEU A 217 3.91 -8.81 5.09
CA LEU A 217 2.44 -8.70 5.12
C LEU A 217 1.88 -8.04 3.86
N PHE A 218 2.57 -7.03 3.31
CA PHE A 218 2.17 -6.39 2.06
C PHE A 218 2.60 -7.16 0.80
N ALA A 219 3.59 -8.05 0.89
CA ALA A 219 4.14 -8.79 -0.25
C ALA A 219 3.07 -9.47 -1.15
N PRO A 220 1.99 -10.10 -0.62
CA PRO A 220 0.94 -10.67 -1.46
C PRO A 220 0.19 -9.62 -2.29
N SER A 221 0.05 -8.40 -1.76
CA SER A 221 -0.66 -7.30 -2.41
C SER A 221 0.18 -6.52 -3.42
N LYS A 222 1.51 -6.69 -3.42
CA LYS A 222 2.45 -6.07 -4.38
C LYS A 222 2.17 -4.57 -4.64
N PRO A 223 2.17 -3.71 -3.60
CA PRO A 223 2.03 -2.27 -3.81
C PRO A 223 3.18 -1.74 -4.67
N HIS A 224 2.93 -0.67 -5.42
CA HIS A 224 3.97 -0.06 -6.27
C HIS A 224 5.09 0.58 -5.45
N TYR A 225 4.74 1.11 -4.27
CA TYR A 225 5.68 1.68 -3.29
C TYR A 225 5.26 1.27 -1.88
N ILE A 226 6.24 1.19 -0.99
CA ILE A 226 6.01 1.06 0.45
C ILE A 226 6.87 2.13 1.14
N ILE A 227 6.23 3.00 1.90
CA ILE A 227 6.87 4.08 2.65
C ILE A 227 6.56 3.98 4.14
N ASP A 228 7.37 4.64 4.94
CA ASP A 228 7.30 4.48 6.39
C ASP A 228 6.16 5.28 6.97
N THR A 229 6.06 6.54 6.57
CA THR A 229 4.95 7.41 6.95
C THR A 229 4.49 8.27 5.77
N ILE A 230 3.36 8.93 5.94
CA ILE A 230 2.82 9.84 4.92
C ILE A 230 3.76 11.03 4.61
N VAL A 231 4.74 11.32 5.46
CA VAL A 231 5.75 12.38 5.26
C VAL A 231 6.59 12.11 4.00
N ASP A 232 6.79 10.84 3.65
CA ASP A 232 7.60 10.45 2.50
C ASP A 232 6.83 10.54 1.17
N LEU A 233 5.49 10.63 1.23
CA LEU A 233 4.61 10.60 0.07
C LEU A 233 4.96 11.64 -1.01
N PRO A 234 5.27 12.92 -0.70
CA PRO A 234 5.64 13.90 -1.73
C PRO A 234 6.82 13.47 -2.61
N SER A 235 7.79 12.74 -2.06
CA SER A 235 8.91 12.21 -2.84
C SER A 235 8.45 11.12 -3.83
N ILE A 236 7.52 10.27 -3.40
CA ILE A 236 6.92 9.23 -4.25
C ILE A 236 6.09 9.84 -5.37
N ILE A 237 5.34 10.93 -5.10
CA ILE A 237 4.63 11.66 -6.16
C ILE A 237 5.59 12.17 -7.23
N THR A 238 6.76 12.66 -6.83
CA THR A 238 7.79 13.14 -7.77
C THR A 238 8.31 12.02 -8.67
N ASP A 239 8.55 10.84 -8.10
CA ASP A 239 8.97 9.66 -8.86
C ASP A 239 7.86 9.15 -9.79
N ILE A 240 6.61 9.09 -9.32
CA ILE A 240 5.45 8.71 -10.15
C ILE A 240 5.28 9.67 -11.32
N ASN A 241 5.36 10.99 -11.11
CA ASN A 241 5.32 11.98 -12.18
C ASN A 241 6.44 11.73 -13.21
N THR A 242 7.65 11.43 -12.74
CA THR A 242 8.78 11.08 -13.62
C THR A 242 8.49 9.82 -14.44
N ARG A 243 7.84 8.82 -13.85
CA ARG A 243 7.45 7.58 -14.54
C ARG A 243 6.31 7.78 -15.53
N LEU A 244 5.32 8.61 -15.20
CA LEU A 244 4.19 8.95 -16.08
C LEU A 244 4.62 9.80 -17.28
N MET A 245 5.63 10.65 -17.14
CA MET A 245 6.21 11.42 -18.25
C MET A 245 7.01 10.56 -19.24
N ARG A 246 7.38 9.32 -18.87
CA ARG A 246 8.05 8.41 -19.80
C ARG A 246 7.03 7.86 -20.78
N ASP A 247 7.16 8.20 -22.05
CA ASP A 247 6.36 7.60 -23.11
C ASP A 247 6.61 6.08 -23.13
N PRO A 248 5.57 5.23 -22.92
CA PRO A 248 5.70 3.78 -23.01
C PRO A 248 6.18 3.31 -24.39
N ASN A 249 5.95 4.12 -25.43
CA ASN A 249 6.37 3.88 -26.81
C ASN A 249 7.72 4.51 -27.13
N ALA A 250 8.36 5.23 -26.20
CA ALA A 250 9.68 5.78 -26.42
C ALA A 250 10.66 4.62 -26.73
N PRO A 251 11.44 4.71 -27.81
CA PRO A 251 12.41 3.68 -28.14
C PRO A 251 13.40 3.53 -26.97
N LYS A 252 13.75 2.28 -26.63
CA LYS A 252 14.77 2.01 -25.60
C LYS A 252 16.10 2.65 -26.01
N ARG A 253 16.82 3.23 -25.04
CA ARG A 253 18.14 3.83 -25.27
C ARG A 253 19.09 2.80 -25.90
N TYR A 254 19.96 3.25 -26.80
CA TYR A 254 21.00 2.40 -27.41
C TYR A 254 21.91 1.78 -26.34
N ARG A 255 22.44 0.58 -26.61
CA ARG A 255 23.37 -0.08 -25.68
C ARG A 255 24.76 0.51 -25.84
N THR A 256 25.45 0.70 -24.72
CA THR A 256 26.85 1.13 -24.72
C THR A 256 27.77 0.00 -25.19
N ALA A 257 29.00 0.34 -25.60
CA ALA A 257 30.02 -0.64 -26.00
C ALA A 257 30.22 -1.74 -24.94
N TYR A 258 30.25 -1.36 -23.66
CA TYR A 258 30.37 -2.32 -22.55
C TYR A 258 29.16 -3.25 -22.43
N ILE A 259 27.94 -2.74 -22.60
CA ILE A 259 26.73 -3.58 -22.54
C ILE A 259 26.69 -4.55 -23.72
N LEU A 260 27.08 -4.13 -24.92
CA LEU A 260 27.15 -5.00 -26.09
C LEU A 260 28.21 -6.10 -25.90
N PHE A 261 29.39 -5.74 -25.38
CA PHE A 261 30.42 -6.70 -24.99
C PHE A 261 29.91 -7.69 -23.94
N SER A 262 29.23 -7.18 -22.91
CA SER A 262 28.70 -8.00 -21.83
C SER A 262 27.63 -8.98 -22.30
N VAL A 263 26.75 -8.58 -23.22
CA VAL A 263 25.75 -9.49 -23.80
C VAL A 263 26.43 -10.60 -24.61
N GLU A 264 27.44 -10.28 -25.41
CA GLU A 264 28.16 -11.26 -26.23
C GLU A 264 28.96 -12.26 -25.36
N LYS A 265 29.65 -11.76 -24.32
CA LYS A 265 30.55 -12.58 -23.49
C LYS A 265 29.90 -13.28 -22.31
N ARG A 266 28.71 -12.86 -21.90
CA ARG A 266 28.02 -13.47 -20.75
C ARG A 266 27.69 -14.94 -20.97
N ASP A 267 27.27 -15.31 -22.18
CA ASP A 267 26.89 -16.69 -22.47
C ASP A 267 28.11 -17.62 -22.48
N GLU A 268 29.26 -17.14 -22.96
CA GLU A 268 30.54 -17.87 -22.90
C GLU A 268 30.94 -18.13 -21.43
N ILE A 269 30.99 -17.08 -20.60
CA ILE A 269 31.36 -17.20 -19.17
C ILE A 269 30.40 -18.14 -18.43
N LYS A 270 29.11 -18.05 -18.72
CA LYS A 270 28.08 -18.89 -18.09
C LYS A 270 28.20 -20.35 -18.51
N ASN A 271 28.52 -20.61 -19.77
CA ASN A 271 28.68 -21.98 -20.28
C ASN A 271 29.97 -22.63 -19.77
N GLU A 272 31.06 -21.87 -19.69
CA GLU A 272 32.34 -22.33 -19.13
C GLU A 272 32.26 -22.49 -17.62
N ASN A 273 31.38 -21.75 -16.94
CA ASN A 273 31.23 -21.77 -15.48
C ASN A 273 29.75 -21.83 -15.05
N PRO A 274 29.08 -22.98 -15.21
CA PRO A 274 27.64 -23.12 -14.94
C PRO A 274 27.21 -22.83 -13.49
N GLY A 275 28.17 -22.88 -12.54
CA GLY A 275 27.93 -22.66 -11.11
C GLY A 275 28.13 -21.23 -10.61
N LEU A 276 28.60 -20.29 -11.45
CA LEU A 276 28.84 -18.92 -11.01
C LEU A 276 27.54 -18.16 -10.72
N LEU A 277 27.53 -17.43 -9.62
CA LEU A 277 26.48 -16.49 -9.28
C LEU A 277 26.50 -15.30 -10.25
N SER A 278 25.33 -14.69 -10.49
CA SER A 278 25.23 -13.55 -11.42
C SER A 278 26.16 -12.38 -11.06
N LYS A 279 26.45 -12.18 -9.77
CA LYS A 279 27.39 -11.14 -9.31
C LYS A 279 28.83 -11.43 -9.74
N GLU A 280 29.24 -12.69 -9.75
CA GLU A 280 30.59 -13.13 -10.14
C GLU A 280 30.78 -13.01 -11.65
N ILE A 281 29.75 -13.39 -12.42
CA ILE A 281 29.74 -13.20 -13.88
C ILE A 281 29.89 -11.71 -14.24
N ILE A 282 29.21 -10.81 -13.53
CA ILE A 282 29.34 -9.36 -13.76
C ILE A 282 30.75 -8.86 -13.44
N ALA A 283 31.36 -9.34 -12.35
CA ALA A 283 32.73 -8.98 -11.98
C ALA A 283 33.73 -9.42 -13.05
N GLU A 284 33.59 -10.64 -13.56
CA GLU A 284 34.42 -11.20 -14.63
C GLU A 284 34.28 -10.41 -15.93
N LEU A 285 33.04 -10.09 -16.35
CA LEU A 285 32.79 -9.23 -17.51
C LEU A 285 33.46 -7.85 -17.39
N GLY A 286 33.46 -7.26 -16.19
CA GLY A 286 34.16 -6.01 -15.91
C GLY A 286 35.69 -6.14 -16.05
N ALA A 287 36.26 -7.23 -15.53
CA ALA A 287 37.69 -7.52 -15.63
C ALA A 287 38.13 -7.74 -17.09
N GLN A 288 37.38 -8.55 -17.84
CA GLN A 288 37.64 -8.81 -19.25
C GLN A 288 37.52 -7.54 -20.11
N TRP A 289 36.51 -6.70 -19.87
CA TRP A 289 36.40 -5.42 -20.57
C TRP A 289 37.57 -4.48 -20.26
N LYS A 290 38.03 -4.44 -19.01
CA LYS A 290 39.19 -3.63 -18.64
C LYS A 290 40.44 -4.11 -19.36
N ALA A 291 40.67 -5.42 -19.41
CA ALA A 291 41.79 -6.06 -20.08
C ALA A 291 41.67 -6.13 -21.61
N ALA A 292 40.48 -5.91 -22.17
CA ALA A 292 40.24 -5.97 -23.61
C ALA A 292 41.14 -4.98 -24.36
N ASP A 293 41.67 -5.47 -25.49
CA ASP A 293 42.54 -4.72 -26.37
C ASP A 293 41.79 -3.58 -27.09
N VAL A 294 42.57 -2.71 -27.74
CA VAL A 294 42.03 -1.54 -28.45
C VAL A 294 41.10 -1.99 -29.58
N ALA A 295 41.45 -3.05 -30.31
CA ALA A 295 40.64 -3.56 -31.43
C ALA A 295 39.26 -4.03 -30.98
N THR A 296 39.17 -4.78 -29.88
CA THR A 296 37.92 -5.25 -29.28
C THR A 296 37.07 -4.07 -28.80
N LYS A 297 37.68 -3.13 -28.05
CA LYS A 297 36.95 -1.94 -27.58
C LYS A 297 36.42 -1.11 -28.74
N GLN A 298 37.20 -0.93 -29.81
CA GLN A 298 36.77 -0.22 -31.02
C GLN A 298 35.65 -0.95 -31.77
N ARG A 299 35.68 -2.29 -31.84
CA ARG A 299 34.59 -3.09 -32.44
C ARG A 299 33.26 -2.80 -31.74
N PHE A 300 33.22 -2.88 -30.41
CA PHE A 300 31.99 -2.63 -29.66
C PHE A 300 31.59 -1.16 -29.63
N GLN A 301 32.56 -0.24 -29.72
CA GLN A 301 32.25 1.18 -29.88
C GLN A 301 31.53 1.45 -31.20
N LYS A 302 32.01 0.91 -32.34
CA LYS A 302 31.33 1.03 -33.63
C LYS A 302 29.92 0.46 -33.62
N LEU A 303 29.70 -0.68 -32.94
CA LEU A 303 28.37 -1.25 -32.77
C LEU A 303 27.45 -0.34 -31.94
N SER A 304 27.97 0.21 -30.84
CA SER A 304 27.24 1.16 -29.99
C SER A 304 26.87 2.44 -30.75
N ASP A 305 27.80 2.97 -31.54
CA ASP A 305 27.58 4.15 -32.37
C ASP A 305 26.51 3.89 -33.44
N THR A 306 26.50 2.69 -34.03
CA THR A 306 25.46 2.28 -34.99
C THR A 306 24.08 2.18 -34.31
N GLU A 307 23.99 1.61 -33.11
CA GLU A 307 22.73 1.59 -32.35
C GLU A 307 22.28 3.00 -31.94
N LYS A 308 23.23 3.88 -31.61
CA LYS A 308 22.97 5.28 -31.26
C LYS A 308 22.35 6.05 -32.42
N VAL A 309 22.90 5.91 -33.63
CA VAL A 309 22.31 6.52 -34.84
C VAL A 309 20.87 6.05 -35.04
N LYS A 310 20.61 4.74 -35.00
CA LYS A 310 19.24 4.17 -35.12
C LYS A 310 18.29 4.68 -34.04
N TYR A 311 18.79 4.86 -32.82
CA TYR A 311 18.02 5.42 -31.70
C TYR A 311 17.70 6.91 -31.91
N GLU A 312 18.67 7.69 -32.41
CA GLU A 312 18.50 9.11 -32.69
C GLU A 312 17.57 9.36 -33.88
N GLU A 313 17.61 8.51 -34.92
CA GLU A 313 16.67 8.50 -36.04
C GLU A 313 15.23 8.21 -35.57
N LYS A 314 15.04 7.14 -34.77
CA LYS A 314 13.72 6.80 -34.20
C LYS A 314 13.15 7.87 -33.27
N ASN A 315 14.00 8.67 -32.64
CA ASN A 315 13.57 9.78 -31.78
C ASN A 315 13.45 11.13 -32.53
N GLY A 316 13.59 11.16 -33.85
CA GLY A 316 13.50 12.39 -34.65
C GLY A 316 14.61 13.40 -34.38
N ARG A 317 15.74 13.00 -33.77
CA ARG A 317 16.86 13.89 -33.40
C ARG A 317 17.90 14.07 -34.50
N LEU A 318 17.81 13.28 -35.58
CA LEU A 318 18.73 13.33 -36.73
C LEU A 318 18.13 14.00 -37.99
N GLN A 319 17.00 14.70 -37.89
CA GLN A 319 16.55 15.58 -38.99
C GLN A 319 17.13 16.99 -38.84
N LYS A 320 18.32 17.18 -39.41
CA LYS A 320 18.77 18.42 -40.06
C LYS A 320 19.72 18.07 -41.20
#